data_AF-A0A1Q9XR99-F1
#
_entry.id   AF-A0A1Q9XR99-F1
#
_cell.length_a   1.000
_cell.length_b   1.000
_cell.length_c   1.000
_cell.angle_alpha   90.00
_cell.angle_beta   90.00
_cell.angle_gamma   90.00
#
_symmetry.space_group_name_H-M   'P 1'
#
loop_
_entity.id
_entity.type
_entity.pdbx_description
1 polymer ?
#
loop_
_entity_poly.entity_id
_entity_poly.type
_entity_poly.pdbx_seq_one_letter_code
_entity_poly.pdbx_strand_id
1 'polypeptide(L)'
;MSTSKKVPVGERTFCILLVVFSLFVLYQAYLISGFSSISSPGAFPLGAGAVLLIAAVRVLWELRGKPTHGESWAASAKRFSHEHFPRHIVVFTLLSVAYLAVIQWASFYVSTFAFLMLSIVYLRRGKVLSALVASGISVLAIYLLFTLAFSVYLP
;
A
#
# COMPACT_ATOMS: atom_id res chain seq x y z
N MET A 1 33.33 21.04 -1.64
CA MET A 1 32.96 19.90 -2.51
C MET A 1 31.47 19.65 -2.38
N SER A 2 30.66 20.17 -3.33
CA SER A 2 29.23 19.86 -3.39
C SER A 2 29.09 18.44 -3.94
N THR A 3 28.74 17.49 -3.08
CA THR A 3 28.43 16.13 -3.48
C THR A 3 27.12 16.16 -4.26
N SER A 4 27.23 16.28 -5.59
CA SER A 4 26.09 16.19 -6.50
C SER A 4 25.43 14.83 -6.31
N LYS A 5 24.35 14.80 -5.52
CA LYS A 5 23.58 13.60 -5.18
C LYS A 5 22.89 13.13 -6.46
N LYS A 6 23.56 12.20 -7.16
CA LYS A 6 23.09 11.62 -8.42
C LYS A 6 21.74 10.94 -8.21
N VAL A 7 20.83 11.12 -9.16
CA VAL A 7 19.50 10.51 -9.13
C VAL A 7 19.60 9.01 -9.43
N PRO A 8 19.10 8.12 -8.55
CA PRO A 8 18.87 6.72 -8.88
C PRO A 8 18.17 6.53 -10.24
N VAL A 9 18.72 5.63 -11.05
CA VAL A 9 18.16 5.29 -12.37
C VAL A 9 16.72 4.78 -12.24
N GLY A 10 15.82 5.29 -13.09
CA GLY A 10 14.40 4.90 -13.11
C GLY A 10 13.49 5.63 -12.10
N GLU A 11 14.03 6.41 -11.17
CA GLU A 11 13.26 7.09 -10.12
C GLU A 11 12.23 8.07 -10.70
N ARG A 12 12.58 8.81 -11.76
CA ARG A 12 11.66 9.75 -12.42
C ARG A 12 10.44 9.05 -13.02
N THR A 13 10.64 7.95 -13.75
CA THR A 13 9.56 7.18 -14.36
C THR A 13 8.67 6.55 -13.29
N PHE A 14 9.26 6.07 -12.20
CA PHE A 14 8.50 5.55 -11.07
C PHE A 14 7.68 6.62 -10.36
N CYS A 15 8.25 7.80 -10.09
CA CYS A 15 7.49 8.89 -9.50
C CYS A 15 6.31 9.30 -10.39
N ILE A 16 6.49 9.32 -11.71
CA ILE A 16 5.38 9.56 -12.65
C ILE A 16 4.33 8.45 -12.51
N LEU A 17 4.73 7.18 -12.47
CA LEU A 17 3.81 6.06 -12.28
C LEU A 17 3.06 6.15 -10.94
N LEU A 18 3.74 6.53 -9.85
CA LEU A 18 3.13 6.77 -8.54
C LEU A 18 2.13 7.93 -8.56
N VAL A 19 2.42 9.02 -9.29
CA VAL A 19 1.46 10.11 -9.48
C VAL A 19 0.21 9.61 -10.21
N VAL A 20 0.38 8.89 -11.32
CA VAL A 20 -0.75 8.32 -12.08
C VAL A 20 -1.56 7.35 -11.22
N PHE A 21 -0.88 6.46 -10.48
CA PHE A 21 -1.52 5.51 -9.58
C PHE A 21 -2.27 6.21 -8.44
N SER A 22 -1.67 7.23 -7.83
CA SER A 22 -2.30 8.04 -6.79
C SER A 22 -3.56 8.74 -7.32
N LEU A 23 -3.51 9.34 -8.51
CA LEU A 23 -4.69 9.96 -9.14
C LEU A 23 -5.79 8.93 -9.41
N PHE A 24 -5.43 7.73 -9.88
CA PHE A 24 -6.39 6.64 -10.06
C PHE A 24 -7.05 6.23 -8.73
N VAL A 25 -6.26 6.07 -7.66
CA VAL A 25 -6.79 5.76 -6.33
C VAL A 25 -7.72 6.87 -5.83
N LEU A 26 -7.33 8.13 -5.98
CA LEU A 26 -8.16 9.29 -5.61
C LEU A 26 -9.48 9.31 -6.38
N TYR A 27 -9.44 9.02 -7.68
CA TYR A 27 -10.62 8.94 -8.53
C TYR A 27 -11.56 7.81 -8.08
N GLN A 28 -11.04 6.61 -7.86
CA GLN A 28 -11.82 5.48 -7.36
C GLN A 28 -12.41 5.77 -5.97
N ALA A 29 -11.63 6.37 -5.09
CA ALA A 29 -12.06 6.70 -3.74
C ALA A 29 -13.17 7.77 -3.73
N TYR A 30 -13.07 8.75 -4.64
CA TYR A 30 -14.13 9.73 -4.86
C TYR A 30 -15.41 9.09 -5.40
N LEU A 31 -15.31 8.09 -6.29
CA LEU A 31 -16.48 7.36 -6.79
C LEU A 31 -17.18 6.52 -5.72
N ILE A 32 -16.46 6.00 -4.72
CA ILE A 32 -17.03 5.14 -3.66
C ILE A 32 -17.96 5.95 -2.74
N SER A 33 -17.53 7.12 -2.28
CA SER A 33 -18.29 7.86 -1.26
C SER A 33 -18.25 9.38 -1.38
N GLY A 34 -17.58 9.94 -2.40
CA GLY A 34 -17.43 11.40 -2.56
C GLY A 34 -16.92 12.08 -1.29
N PHE A 35 -17.50 13.24 -0.96
CA PHE A 35 -17.25 13.97 0.30
C PHE A 35 -18.38 13.78 1.32
N SER A 36 -19.07 12.65 1.29
CA SER A 36 -20.27 12.42 2.12
C SER A 36 -19.99 12.42 3.63
N SER A 37 -18.84 11.90 4.08
CA SER A 37 -18.39 12.01 5.48
C SER A 37 -16.89 11.70 5.65
N ILE A 38 -16.30 12.23 6.73
CA ILE A 38 -14.90 11.95 7.15
C ILE A 38 -14.69 10.47 7.49
N SER A 39 -15.73 9.79 7.93
CA SER A 39 -15.71 8.35 8.30
C SER A 39 -16.33 7.48 7.20
N SER A 40 -16.35 7.94 5.94
CA SER A 40 -16.86 7.16 4.84
C SER A 40 -15.86 6.10 4.37
N PRO A 41 -16.30 5.00 3.73
CA PRO A 41 -15.42 3.94 3.23
C PRO A 41 -14.33 4.44 2.26
N GLY A 42 -14.59 5.51 1.49
CA GLY A 42 -13.63 6.13 0.58
C GLY A 42 -12.71 7.17 1.23
N ALA A 43 -12.97 7.61 2.46
CA ALA A 43 -12.15 8.63 3.12
C ALA A 43 -10.70 8.18 3.36
N PHE A 44 -10.51 6.91 3.72
CA PHE A 44 -9.17 6.36 3.96
C PHE A 44 -8.34 6.25 2.66
N PRO A 45 -8.85 5.63 1.57
CA PRO A 45 -8.17 5.68 0.27
C PRO A 45 -7.94 7.10 -0.27
N LEU A 46 -8.89 8.04 -0.05
CA LEU A 46 -8.71 9.45 -0.43
C LEU A 46 -7.51 10.07 0.31
N GLY A 47 -7.45 9.91 1.62
CA GLY A 47 -6.35 10.44 2.44
C GLY A 47 -4.99 9.84 2.06
N ALA A 48 -4.90 8.52 1.95
CA ALA A 48 -3.68 7.83 1.54
C ALA A 48 -3.24 8.23 0.12
N GLY A 49 -4.18 8.31 -0.82
CA GLY A 49 -3.96 8.77 -2.18
C GLY A 49 -3.39 10.19 -2.21
N ALA A 50 -3.96 11.12 -1.43
CA ALA A 50 -3.52 12.51 -1.37
C ALA A 50 -2.10 12.65 -0.81
N VAL A 51 -1.77 11.94 0.27
CA VAL A 51 -0.40 11.94 0.84
C VAL A 51 0.60 11.39 -0.19
N LEU A 52 0.25 10.30 -0.87
CA LEU A 52 1.09 9.73 -1.93
C LEU A 52 1.29 10.70 -3.09
N LEU A 53 0.24 11.41 -3.51
CA LEU A 53 0.30 12.42 -4.57
C LEU A 53 1.29 13.52 -4.21
N ILE A 54 1.14 14.10 -3.01
CA ILE A 54 1.96 15.22 -2.54
C ILE A 54 3.43 14.77 -2.44
N ALA A 55 3.68 13.59 -1.87
CA ALA A 55 5.03 13.04 -1.76
C ALA A 55 5.65 12.82 -3.15
N ALA A 56 4.92 12.18 -4.07
CA ALA A 56 5.42 11.88 -5.41
C ALA A 56 5.68 13.16 -6.23
N VAL A 57 4.81 14.16 -6.13
CA VAL A 57 4.99 15.47 -6.78
C VAL A 57 6.20 16.21 -6.21
N ARG A 58 6.39 16.21 -4.88
CA ARG A 58 7.58 16.81 -4.26
C ARG A 58 8.87 16.15 -4.74
N VAL A 59 8.93 14.81 -4.73
CA VAL A 59 10.09 14.07 -5.25
C VAL A 59 10.32 14.41 -6.73
N LEU A 60 9.27 14.45 -7.55
CA LEU A 60 9.40 14.83 -8.96
C LEU A 60 9.93 16.26 -9.15
N TRP A 61 9.57 17.19 -8.25
CA TRP A 61 10.07 18.55 -8.26
C TRP A 61 11.56 18.61 -7.88
N GLU A 62 11.99 17.87 -6.85
CA GLU A 62 13.40 17.76 -6.47
C GLU A 62 14.28 17.07 -7.52
N LEU A 63 13.67 16.26 -8.38
CA LEU A 63 14.31 15.60 -9.52
C LEU A 63 14.42 16.52 -10.75
N ARG A 64 13.64 17.62 -10.83
CA ARG A 64 13.76 18.59 -11.93
C ARG A 64 15.11 19.30 -11.85
N GLY A 65 15.98 19.04 -12.83
CA GLY A 65 17.28 19.70 -12.99
C GLY A 65 18.49 18.81 -12.72
N LYS A 66 18.29 17.55 -12.31
CA LYS A 66 19.40 16.60 -12.14
C LYS A 66 19.64 15.79 -13.42
N PRO A 67 20.89 15.63 -13.88
CA PRO A 67 21.19 14.89 -15.10
C PRO A 67 20.81 13.41 -14.93
N THR A 68 20.01 12.89 -15.87
CA THR A 68 19.58 11.49 -15.90
C THR A 68 20.65 10.67 -16.64
N HIS A 69 21.01 9.48 -16.14
CA HIS A 69 21.93 8.59 -16.86
C HIS A 69 21.29 8.09 -18.16
N GLY A 70 22.04 8.13 -19.25
CA GLY A 70 21.68 7.57 -20.57
C GLY A 70 21.88 6.06 -20.64
N GLU A 71 21.36 5.32 -19.65
CA GLU A 71 21.36 3.85 -19.67
C GLU A 71 20.11 3.31 -20.34
N SER A 72 20.24 2.15 -21.00
CA SER A 72 19.14 1.44 -21.68
C SER A 72 17.96 1.17 -20.72
N TRP A 73 16.74 1.45 -21.20
CA TRP A 73 15.47 1.36 -20.46
C TRP A 73 15.30 0.01 -19.72
N ALA A 74 15.76 -1.09 -20.33
CA ALA A 74 15.66 -2.43 -19.75
C ALA A 74 16.57 -2.64 -18.52
N ALA A 75 17.77 -2.06 -18.50
CA ALA A 75 18.69 -2.15 -17.37
C ALA A 75 18.21 -1.32 -16.18
N SER A 76 17.65 -0.14 -16.45
CA SER A 76 17.01 0.71 -15.45
C SER A 76 15.78 0.03 -14.83
N ALA A 77 14.93 -0.62 -15.63
CA ALA A 77 13.74 -1.33 -15.14
C ALA A 77 14.09 -2.50 -14.21
N LYS A 78 15.12 -3.30 -14.55
CA LYS A 78 15.55 -4.44 -13.74
C LYS A 78 16.15 -4.03 -12.39
N ARG A 79 16.95 -2.97 -12.37
CA ARG A 79 17.56 -2.43 -11.15
C ARG A 79 16.49 -1.79 -10.25
N PHE A 80 15.57 -1.06 -10.88
CA PHE A 80 14.42 -0.45 -10.23
C PHE A 80 13.50 -1.50 -9.57
N SER A 81 13.13 -2.58 -10.26
CA SER A 81 12.28 -3.63 -9.69
C SER A 81 12.94 -4.32 -8.50
N HIS A 82 14.25 -4.55 -8.57
CA HIS A 82 14.97 -5.20 -7.47
C HIS A 82 15.06 -4.32 -6.22
N GLU A 83 15.20 -3.01 -6.40
CA GLU A 83 15.44 -2.07 -5.30
C GLU A 83 14.13 -1.52 -4.70
N HIS A 84 13.10 -1.30 -5.53
CA HIS A 84 11.82 -0.73 -5.07
C HIS A 84 10.74 -1.79 -4.79
N PHE A 85 10.86 -3.00 -5.36
CA PHE A 85 9.94 -4.11 -5.08
C PHE A 85 10.67 -5.26 -4.38
N PRO A 86 11.20 -5.06 -3.16
CA PRO A 86 11.78 -6.14 -2.39
C PRO A 86 10.73 -7.24 -2.16
N ARG A 87 11.18 -8.50 -2.18
CA ARG A 87 10.32 -9.70 -2.17
C ARG A 87 9.22 -9.68 -1.11
N HIS A 88 9.48 -9.10 0.06
CA HIS A 88 8.50 -9.03 1.13
C HIS A 88 7.30 -8.13 0.79
N ILE A 89 7.51 -7.00 0.08
CA ILE A 89 6.41 -6.14 -0.38
C ILE A 89 5.58 -6.89 -1.41
N VAL A 90 6.22 -7.53 -2.38
CA VAL A 90 5.51 -8.30 -3.42
C VAL A 90 4.67 -9.42 -2.82
N VAL A 91 5.23 -10.20 -1.89
CA VAL A 91 4.50 -11.28 -1.23
C VAL A 91 3.36 -10.72 -0.37
N PHE A 92 3.60 -9.64 0.37
CA PHE A 92 2.55 -9.00 1.16
C PHE A 92 1.42 -8.45 0.28
N THR A 93 1.75 -7.77 -0.82
CA THR A 93 0.76 -7.29 -1.81
C THR A 93 -0.04 -8.45 -2.40
N LEU A 94 0.61 -9.54 -2.78
CA LEU A 94 -0.07 -10.73 -3.30
C LEU A 94 -1.02 -11.34 -2.27
N LEU A 95 -0.59 -11.41 -1.01
CA LEU A 95 -1.42 -11.90 0.09
C LEU A 95 -2.63 -10.99 0.34
N SER A 96 -2.47 -9.66 0.22
CA SER A 96 -3.56 -8.69 0.30
C SER A 96 -4.56 -8.85 -0.85
N VAL A 97 -4.09 -9.07 -2.08
CA VAL A 97 -4.96 -9.34 -3.24
C VAL A 97 -5.71 -10.66 -3.06
N ALA A 98 -5.03 -11.71 -2.59
CA ALA A 98 -5.64 -13.00 -2.29
C ALA A 98 -6.72 -12.87 -1.21
N TYR A 99 -6.45 -12.10 -0.14
CA TYR A 99 -7.43 -11.80 0.89
C TYR A 99 -8.69 -11.13 0.31
N LEU A 100 -8.53 -10.10 -0.53
CA LEU A 100 -9.66 -9.42 -1.18
C LEU A 100 -10.48 -10.35 -2.09
N ALA A 101 -9.86 -11.35 -2.70
CA ALA A 101 -10.58 -12.35 -3.50
C ALA A 101 -11.32 -13.36 -2.61
N VAL A 102 -10.67 -13.84 -1.54
CA VAL A 102 -11.21 -14.86 -0.63
C VAL A 102 -12.38 -14.32 0.19
N ILE A 103 -12.39 -13.04 0.53
CA ILE A 103 -13.46 -12.42 1.32
C ILE A 103 -14.84 -12.47 0.64
N GLN A 104 -14.89 -12.68 -0.68
CA GLN A 104 -16.15 -12.83 -1.40
C GLN A 104 -16.80 -14.21 -1.17
N TRP A 105 -16.01 -15.20 -0.72
CA TRP A 105 -16.41 -16.59 -0.56
C TRP A 105 -16.41 -17.04 0.90
N ALA A 106 -15.51 -16.49 1.72
CA ALA A 106 -15.37 -16.77 3.14
C ALA A 106 -15.75 -15.55 3.98
N SER A 107 -16.16 -15.75 5.24
CA SER A 107 -16.52 -14.65 6.14
C SER A 107 -15.37 -13.67 6.32
N PHE A 108 -15.72 -12.40 6.56
CA PHE A 108 -14.76 -11.32 6.79
C PHE A 108 -13.76 -11.69 7.90
N TYR A 109 -14.27 -12.24 9.00
CA TYR A 109 -13.47 -12.58 10.19
C TYR A 109 -12.46 -13.69 9.92
N VAL A 110 -12.87 -14.77 9.24
CA VAL A 110 -11.97 -15.91 8.95
C VAL A 110 -10.90 -15.49 7.96
N SER A 111 -11.29 -14.77 6.91
CA SER A 111 -10.36 -14.25 5.90
C SER A 111 -9.34 -13.28 6.51
N THR A 112 -9.79 -12.37 7.37
CA THR A 112 -8.94 -11.37 8.03
C THR A 112 -7.97 -12.03 9.00
N PHE A 113 -8.45 -12.99 9.79
CA PHE A 113 -7.60 -13.74 10.71
C PHE A 113 -6.50 -14.50 9.97
N ALA A 114 -6.85 -15.24 8.91
CA ALA A 114 -5.91 -15.97 8.09
C ALA A 114 -4.90 -15.03 7.41
N PHE A 115 -5.36 -13.92 6.84
CA PHE A 115 -4.51 -12.90 6.23
C PHE A 115 -3.50 -12.32 7.24
N LEU A 116 -3.96 -11.90 8.42
CA LEU A 116 -3.09 -11.35 9.47
C LEU A 116 -2.10 -12.39 9.97
N MET A 117 -2.56 -13.61 10.25
CA MET A 117 -1.70 -14.69 10.73
C MET A 117 -0.61 -15.00 9.71
N LEU A 118 -0.96 -15.21 8.43
CA LEU A 118 0.01 -15.48 7.36
C LEU A 118 0.97 -14.31 7.16
N SER A 119 0.47 -13.07 7.16
CA SER A 119 1.28 -11.85 7.05
C SER A 119 2.30 -11.75 8.17
N ILE A 120 1.87 -11.90 9.43
CA ILE A 120 2.73 -11.75 10.60
C ILE A 120 3.73 -12.91 10.67
N VAL A 121 3.32 -14.15 10.41
CA VAL A 121 4.25 -15.30 10.37
C VAL A 121 5.33 -15.09 9.32
N TYR A 122 4.94 -14.64 8.12
CA TYR A 122 5.85 -14.38 7.02
C TYR A 122 6.82 -13.24 7.33
N LEU A 123 6.30 -12.10 7.80
CA LEU A 123 7.12 -10.90 8.05
C LEU A 123 8.01 -11.04 9.30
N ARG A 124 7.55 -11.79 10.30
CA ARG A 124 8.24 -12.00 11.59
C ARG A 124 9.06 -13.29 11.64
N ARG A 125 9.24 -13.97 10.51
CA ARG A 125 10.03 -15.20 10.33
C ARG A 125 9.67 -16.31 11.33
N GLY A 126 8.39 -16.69 11.41
CA GLY A 126 8.00 -17.98 12.01
C GLY A 126 7.57 -17.98 13.50
N LYS A 127 7.39 -16.83 14.14
CA LYS A 127 6.85 -16.78 15.53
C LYS A 127 5.33 -16.96 15.56
N VAL A 128 4.87 -18.18 15.28
CA VAL A 128 3.45 -18.53 15.11
C VAL A 128 2.60 -18.18 16.34
N LEU A 129 3.08 -18.41 17.56
CA LEU A 129 2.34 -18.08 18.77
C LEU A 129 2.11 -16.56 18.91
N SER A 130 3.14 -15.76 18.62
CA SER A 130 2.99 -14.30 18.63
C SER A 130 2.09 -13.81 17.51
N ALA A 131 2.10 -14.49 16.35
CA ALA A 131 1.23 -14.18 15.24
C ALA A 131 -0.23 -14.48 15.57
N LEU A 132 -0.51 -15.61 16.23
CA LEU A 132 -1.84 -16.03 16.66
C LEU A 132 -2.46 -15.02 17.64
N VAL A 133 -1.68 -14.62 18.66
CA VAL A 133 -2.13 -13.64 19.65
C VAL A 133 -2.33 -12.27 19.01
N ALA A 134 -1.37 -11.81 18.20
CA ALA A 134 -1.47 -10.53 17.53
C ALA A 134 -2.62 -10.47 16.53
N SER A 135 -2.85 -11.53 15.73
CA SER A 135 -3.97 -11.60 14.80
C SER A 135 -5.30 -11.66 15.53
N GLY A 136 -5.41 -12.45 16.61
CA GLY A 136 -6.60 -12.52 17.44
C GLY A 136 -6.98 -11.18 18.07
N ILE A 137 -6.02 -10.49 18.71
CA ILE A 137 -6.22 -9.15 19.27
C ILE A 137 -6.58 -8.14 18.18
N SER A 138 -5.93 -8.22 17.02
CA SER A 138 -6.21 -7.31 15.91
C SER A 138 -7.62 -7.51 15.36
N VAL A 139 -8.08 -8.75 15.16
CA VAL A 139 -9.45 -9.03 14.72
C VAL A 139 -10.47 -8.54 15.75
N LEU A 140 -10.20 -8.73 17.05
CA LEU A 140 -11.05 -8.20 18.11
C LEU A 140 -11.12 -6.66 18.08
N ALA A 141 -9.97 -6.00 17.92
CA ALA A 141 -9.92 -4.54 17.80
C ALA A 141 -10.67 -4.04 16.56
N ILE A 142 -10.51 -4.72 15.43
CA ILE A 142 -11.25 -4.44 14.19
C ILE A 142 -12.76 -4.61 14.42
N TYR A 143 -13.19 -5.70 15.04
CA TYR A 143 -14.60 -5.94 15.37
C TYR A 143 -15.19 -4.81 16.21
N LEU A 144 -14.49 -4.41 17.28
CA LEU A 144 -14.91 -3.29 18.13
C LEU A 144 -14.96 -1.98 17.35
N LEU A 145 -13.97 -1.72 16.50
CA LEU A 145 -13.93 -0.50 15.69
C LEU A 145 -15.10 -0.45 14.71
N PHE A 146 -15.42 -1.54 14.01
CA PHE A 146 -16.56 -1.59 13.09
C PHE A 146 -17.91 -1.49 13.81
N THR A 147 -18.05 -2.16 14.94
CA THR A 147 -19.29 -2.13 15.71
C THR A 147 -19.52 -0.76 16.35
N LEU A 148 -18.49 -0.17 16.95
CA LEU A 148 -18.61 1.09 17.72
C LEU A 148 -18.49 2.34 16.83
N ALA A 149 -17.52 2.37 15.90
CA ALA A 149 -17.26 3.56 15.10
C ALA A 149 -18.13 3.61 13.84
N PHE A 150 -18.43 2.47 13.23
CA PHE A 150 -19.19 2.42 11.98
C PHE A 150 -20.62 1.90 12.14
N SER A 151 -21.01 1.34 13.30
CA SER A 151 -22.36 0.78 13.55
C SER A 151 -22.85 -0.17 12.44
N VAL A 152 -21.92 -0.82 11.73
CA VAL A 152 -22.21 -1.76 10.65
C VAL A 152 -21.78 -3.16 11.10
N TYR A 153 -22.73 -4.08 11.12
CA TYR A 153 -22.44 -5.51 11.26
C TYR A 153 -21.92 -6.03 9.91
N LEU A 154 -20.65 -6.44 9.87
CA LEU A 154 -20.07 -7.13 8.73
C LEU A 154 -20.57 -8.59 8.74
N PRO A 155 -21.03 -9.15 7.60
CA PRO A 155 -21.49 -10.53 7.51
C PRO A 155 -20.37 -11.57 7.70
#